data_AF-A0A6A7MES1-F1
#
_entry.id   AF-A0A6A7MES1-F1
#
_cell.length_a   1.000
_cell.length_b   1.000
_cell.length_c   1.000
_cell.angle_alpha   90.00
_cell.angle_beta   90.00
_cell.angle_gamma   90.00
#
_symmetry.space_group_name_H-M   'P 1'
#
loop_
_entity.id
_entity.type
_entity.pdbx_description
1 polymer ?
#
loop_
_entity_poly.entity_id
_entity_poly.type
_entity_poly.pdbx_seq_one_letter_code
_entity_poly.pdbx_strand_id
1 'polypeptide(L)'
;MRHALARRHPGERAVERRQDHALPRPAGGDPRPPISSQASTTSSSCRQDERDAFTALGVELVTTSPPSASARFDPVFRRILDAMAPTVRALVDGGNSAIFDHALHDRAMHESCRQAFAGLDVFTVGVTCPIEILEARERERGDRVLGRARGLAGVVHSFVQRDVMVDTGAMTTAACVSAILAAVDGR
;
A
#
# COMPACT_ATOMS: atom_id res chain seq x y z
N MET A 1 -5.82 -3.62 -4.41
CA MET A 1 -4.77 -3.40 -3.39
C MET A 1 -3.63 -4.35 -3.70
N ARG A 2 -2.38 -4.00 -3.41
CA ARG A 2 -1.22 -4.80 -3.83
C ARG A 2 -0.23 -4.81 -2.70
N HIS A 3 0.18 -5.97 -2.21
CA HIS A 3 1.25 -6.05 -1.22
C HIS A 3 2.54 -6.50 -1.90
N ALA A 4 3.60 -5.70 -1.78
CA ALA A 4 4.95 -6.14 -2.12
C ALA A 4 5.73 -6.44 -0.84
N LEU A 5 6.30 -7.64 -0.70
CA LEU A 5 7.25 -7.97 0.36
C LEU A 5 8.67 -7.84 -0.22
N ALA A 6 9.47 -6.90 0.28
CA ALA A 6 10.85 -6.72 -0.17
C ALA A 6 11.86 -7.18 0.89
N ARG A 7 12.86 -7.99 0.49
CA ARG A 7 13.99 -8.47 1.31
C ARG A 7 15.32 -8.22 0.59
N ARG A 8 16.44 -8.31 1.34
CA ARG A 8 17.80 -8.30 0.76
C ARG A 8 18.24 -9.72 0.38
N HIS A 9 19.07 -9.83 -0.66
CA HIS A 9 19.82 -11.06 -0.95
C HIS A 9 20.73 -11.47 0.23
N PRO A 10 20.81 -12.77 0.58
CA PRO A 10 21.64 -13.24 1.67
C PRO A 10 23.11 -13.28 1.22
N GLY A 11 23.87 -12.21 1.48
CA GLY A 11 25.28 -12.13 1.03
C GLY A 11 26.23 -11.22 1.79
N GLU A 12 25.78 -10.16 2.48
CA GLU A 12 26.71 -9.22 3.12
C GLU A 12 26.39 -9.05 4.61
N ARG A 13 27.30 -9.53 5.47
CA ARG A 13 27.24 -9.32 6.92
C ARG A 13 27.72 -7.91 7.24
N ALA A 14 26.83 -7.05 7.71
CA ALA A 14 27.22 -5.81 8.36
C ALA A 14 27.81 -6.14 9.75
N VAL A 15 29.01 -5.64 10.01
CA VAL A 15 29.68 -5.73 11.31
C VAL A 15 29.00 -4.76 12.28
N GLU A 16 28.25 -5.28 13.24
CA GLU A 16 27.56 -4.50 14.26
C GLU A 16 28.54 -4.07 15.37
N ARG A 17 28.89 -2.77 15.39
CA ARG A 17 29.52 -2.15 16.57
C ARG A 17 28.42 -1.72 17.52
N ARG A 18 28.26 -2.43 18.63
CA ARG A 18 27.46 -1.98 19.79
C ARG A 18 28.07 -0.69 20.34
N GLN A 19 27.26 0.36 20.41
CA GLN A 19 27.46 1.47 21.34
C GLN A 19 26.29 1.47 22.30
N ASP A 20 26.56 1.13 23.56
CA ASP A 20 25.60 1.18 24.64
C ASP A 20 25.39 2.64 25.05
N HIS A 21 24.22 3.19 24.74
CA HIS A 21 23.76 4.46 25.31
C HIS A 21 22.40 4.24 25.98
N ALA A 22 22.42 4.09 27.31
CA ALA A 22 21.23 3.92 28.13
C ALA A 22 20.54 5.29 28.30
N LEU A 23 19.30 5.42 27.80
CA LEU A 23 18.44 6.56 28.10
C LEU A 23 17.71 6.34 29.43
N PRO A 24 17.53 7.38 30.27
CA PRO A 24 16.85 7.24 31.56
C PRO A 24 15.33 7.09 31.38
N ARG A 25 14.72 6.24 32.22
CA ARG A 25 13.27 6.01 32.26
C ARG A 25 12.57 7.12 33.06
N PRO A 26 11.49 7.76 32.55
CA PRO A 26 10.66 8.62 33.37
C PRO A 26 9.72 7.79 34.24
N ALA A 27 9.61 8.18 35.52
CA ALA A 27 8.66 7.68 36.49
C ALA A 27 7.33 8.44 36.37
N GLY A 28 6.21 7.73 36.42
CA GLY A 28 4.86 8.31 36.42
C GLY A 28 3.91 7.52 35.52
N GLY A 29 3.02 6.74 36.14
CA GLY A 29 2.04 5.91 35.46
C GLY A 29 0.85 6.72 34.98
N ASP A 30 0.67 6.76 33.67
CA ASP A 30 -0.59 7.07 32.99
C ASP A 30 -1.07 5.76 32.34
N PRO A 31 -2.32 5.30 32.51
CA PRO A 31 -2.73 4.01 32.01
C PRO A 31 -2.70 4.03 30.48
N ARG A 32 -1.72 3.31 29.91
CA ARG A 32 -1.61 3.12 28.46
C ARG A 32 -2.92 2.53 27.95
N PRO A 33 -3.61 3.15 26.99
CA PRO A 33 -4.74 2.50 26.35
C PRO A 33 -4.24 1.21 25.67
N PRO A 34 -5.04 0.14 25.66
CA PRO A 34 -4.64 -1.12 25.04
C PRO A 34 -4.31 -0.87 23.57
N ILE A 35 -3.13 -1.31 23.14
CA ILE A 35 -2.69 -1.27 21.74
C ILE A 35 -3.55 -2.32 21.01
N SER A 36 -4.72 -1.88 20.55
CA SER A 36 -5.65 -2.64 19.74
C SER A 36 -5.03 -2.92 18.38
N SER A 37 -4.97 -4.20 18.00
CA SER A 37 -4.38 -4.77 16.80
C SER A 37 -5.17 -4.45 15.53
N GLN A 38 -5.31 -3.18 15.17
CA GLN A 38 -5.94 -2.74 13.92
C GLN A 38 -4.95 -1.96 13.05
N ALA A 39 -3.95 -2.65 12.51
CA ALA A 39 -3.00 -2.08 11.55
C ALA A 39 -3.61 -1.83 10.15
N SER A 40 -4.90 -2.12 9.93
CA SER A 40 -5.62 -1.83 8.69
C SER A 40 -6.36 -0.48 8.68
N THR A 41 -6.22 0.34 9.72
CA THR A 41 -7.01 1.58 9.88
C THR A 41 -6.25 2.87 9.51
N THR A 42 -4.96 2.81 9.18
CA THR A 42 -4.13 4.03 9.01
C THR A 42 -3.99 4.57 7.58
N SER A 43 -4.73 4.06 6.58
CA SER A 43 -4.93 4.77 5.29
C SER A 43 -6.37 5.24 5.06
N SER A 44 -7.20 5.23 6.11
CA SER A 44 -8.66 5.23 6.00
C SER A 44 -9.37 6.24 6.94
N SER A 45 -8.80 7.41 7.17
CA SER A 45 -9.49 8.48 7.93
C SER A 45 -9.58 9.82 7.20
N CYS A 46 -8.99 9.96 6.00
CA CYS A 46 -9.30 11.11 5.17
C CYS A 46 -10.69 10.91 4.57
N ARG A 47 -11.68 11.60 5.13
CA ARG A 47 -12.97 11.85 4.46
C ARG A 47 -12.61 12.38 3.07
N GLN A 48 -12.95 11.64 2.01
CA GLN A 48 -12.72 12.09 0.63
C GLN A 48 -13.83 13.07 0.26
N ASP A 49 -13.92 14.16 1.02
CA ASP A 49 -14.84 15.25 0.74
C ASP A 49 -14.28 16.05 -0.45
N GLU A 50 -15.13 16.42 -1.40
CA GLU A 50 -14.74 17.11 -2.64
C GLU A 50 -14.17 18.52 -2.40
N ARG A 51 -14.08 18.97 -1.14
CA ARG A 51 -13.75 20.35 -0.77
C ARG A 51 -12.93 20.42 0.52
N ASP A 52 -11.64 20.17 0.41
CA ASP A 52 -10.65 20.72 1.36
C ASP A 52 -9.58 21.48 0.55
N ALA A 53 -9.15 22.63 1.04
CA ALA A 53 -8.18 23.50 0.34
C ALA A 53 -6.83 22.80 0.12
N PHE A 54 -6.49 21.83 0.97
CA PHE A 54 -5.33 20.96 0.78
C PHE A 54 -5.57 19.88 -0.29
N THR A 55 -6.80 19.35 -0.40
CA THR A 55 -7.21 18.40 -1.46
C THR A 55 -7.23 19.06 -2.84
N ALA A 56 -7.57 20.36 -2.92
CA ALA A 56 -7.53 21.14 -4.15
C ALA A 56 -6.12 21.29 -4.75
N LEU A 57 -5.08 21.13 -3.94
CA LEU A 57 -3.67 21.07 -4.36
C LEU A 57 -3.11 19.64 -4.32
N GLY A 58 -4.00 18.65 -4.19
CA GLY A 58 -3.66 17.28 -3.82
C GLY A 58 -4.08 16.25 -4.86
N VAL A 59 -5.34 15.83 -4.73
CA VAL A 59 -5.97 14.78 -5.53
C VAL A 59 -7.36 15.26 -5.91
N GLU A 60 -7.62 15.31 -7.21
CA GLU A 60 -8.97 15.51 -7.74
C GLU A 60 -9.49 14.17 -8.26
N LEU A 61 -10.76 13.87 -8.01
CA LEU A 61 -11.41 12.72 -8.63
C LEU A 61 -12.24 13.20 -9.80
N VAL A 62 -11.83 12.77 -10.99
CA VAL A 62 -12.46 13.20 -12.24
C VAL A 62 -13.22 12.05 -12.84
N THR A 63 -14.50 12.28 -13.10
CA THR A 63 -15.32 11.36 -13.90
C THR A 63 -14.72 11.24 -15.29
N THR A 64 -14.28 10.04 -15.66
CA THR A 64 -13.69 9.78 -16.99
C THR A 64 -14.76 9.32 -17.97
N SER A 65 -15.61 8.37 -17.54
CA SER A 65 -16.78 7.90 -18.28
C SER A 65 -17.74 7.30 -17.27
N PRO A 66 -18.95 7.88 -17.03
CA PRO A 66 -19.88 7.36 -16.04
C PRO A 66 -20.13 5.85 -16.19
N PRO A 67 -20.12 5.06 -15.10
CA PRO A 67 -19.96 5.49 -13.71
C PRO A 67 -18.50 5.54 -13.22
N SER A 68 -17.49 5.58 -14.10
CA SER A 68 -16.06 5.52 -13.76
C SER A 68 -15.47 6.89 -13.38
N ALA A 69 -14.66 6.90 -12.33
CA ALA A 69 -13.88 8.05 -11.88
C ALA A 69 -12.39 7.68 -11.70
N SER A 70 -11.50 8.59 -12.04
CA SER A 70 -10.05 8.42 -11.91
C SER A 70 -9.44 9.57 -11.10
N ALA A 71 -8.40 9.28 -10.34
CA ALA A 71 -7.66 10.30 -9.60
C ALA A 71 -6.72 11.06 -10.55
N ARG A 72 -6.77 12.40 -10.49
CA ARG A 72 -5.75 13.30 -11.01
C ARG A 72 -4.92 13.81 -9.84
N PHE A 73 -3.62 13.79 -9.99
CA PHE A 73 -2.67 14.16 -8.95
C PHE A 73 -2.03 15.49 -9.32
N ASP A 74 -2.16 16.48 -8.44
CA ASP A 74 -1.47 17.76 -8.59
C ASP A 74 0.06 17.58 -8.44
N PRO A 75 0.91 18.42 -9.07
CA PRO A 75 2.36 18.34 -8.91
C PRO A 75 2.87 18.27 -7.46
N VAL A 76 2.19 18.90 -6.50
CA VAL A 76 2.59 18.82 -5.09
C VAL A 76 2.40 17.40 -4.56
N PHE A 77 1.22 16.82 -4.75
CA PHE A 77 0.94 15.44 -4.32
C PHE A 77 1.73 14.41 -5.11
N ARG A 78 2.03 14.70 -6.38
CA ARG A 78 2.88 13.84 -7.21
C ARG A 78 4.25 13.63 -6.59
N ARG A 79 4.86 14.66 -6.00
CA ARG A 79 6.14 14.52 -5.28
C ARG A 79 6.04 13.54 -4.12
N ILE A 80 4.90 13.52 -3.42
CA ILE A 80 4.66 12.57 -2.32
C ILE A 80 4.56 11.15 -2.88
N LEU A 81 3.77 10.94 -3.94
CA LEU A 81 3.64 9.63 -4.60
C LEU A 81 4.99 9.10 -5.10
N ASP A 82 5.76 9.97 -5.76
CA ASP A 82 7.07 9.61 -6.31
C ASP A 82 8.08 9.28 -5.20
N ALA A 83 7.92 9.81 -3.99
CA ALA A 83 8.76 9.52 -2.83
C ALA A 83 8.42 8.21 -2.11
N MET A 84 7.21 7.65 -2.30
CA MET A 84 6.76 6.47 -1.54
C MET A 84 7.66 5.25 -1.75
N ALA A 85 7.96 4.88 -2.99
CA ALA A 85 8.79 3.71 -3.29
C ALA A 85 10.25 3.90 -2.82
N PRO A 86 10.92 5.06 -3.03
CA PRO A 86 12.21 5.37 -2.40
C PRO A 86 12.20 5.27 -0.87
N THR A 87 11.14 5.70 -0.20
CA THR A 87 11.03 5.55 1.26
C THR A 87 10.99 4.07 1.67
N VAL A 88 10.22 3.24 0.97
CA VAL A 88 10.20 1.78 1.22
C VAL A 88 11.58 1.17 0.99
N ARG A 89 12.28 1.59 -0.07
CA ARG A 89 13.66 1.17 -0.34
C ARG A 89 14.59 1.50 0.83
N ALA A 90 14.52 2.72 1.37
CA ALA A 90 15.33 3.12 2.51
C ALA A 90 15.07 2.25 3.76
N LEU A 91 13.82 1.85 4.02
CA LEU A 91 13.49 0.92 5.10
C LEU A 91 14.18 -0.44 4.89
N VAL A 92 14.15 -0.97 3.66
CA VAL A 92 14.76 -2.26 3.32
C VAL A 92 16.28 -2.21 3.38
N ASP A 93 16.89 -1.12 2.92
CA ASP A 93 18.34 -0.91 3.05
C ASP A 93 18.78 -0.80 4.51
N GLY A 94 17.92 -0.29 5.38
CA GLY A 94 18.10 -0.31 6.84
C GLY A 94 17.94 -1.69 7.49
N GLY A 95 17.72 -2.76 6.72
CA GLY A 95 17.62 -4.14 7.20
C GLY A 95 16.19 -4.59 7.53
N ASN A 96 15.17 -3.82 7.20
CA ASN A 96 13.78 -4.17 7.49
C ASN A 96 13.16 -4.98 6.34
N SER A 97 12.28 -5.91 6.68
CA SER A 97 11.31 -6.43 5.70
C SER A 97 10.11 -5.49 5.65
N ALA A 98 9.69 -5.09 4.46
CA ALA A 98 8.57 -4.16 4.28
C ALA A 98 7.44 -4.79 3.47
N ILE A 99 6.20 -4.56 3.91
CA ILE A 99 4.99 -4.81 3.12
C ILE A 99 4.49 -3.46 2.60
N PHE A 100 4.49 -3.28 1.28
CA PHE A 100 4.04 -2.05 0.65
C PHE A 100 2.67 -2.24 -0.02
N ASP A 101 1.59 -1.71 0.59
CA ASP A 101 0.26 -1.67 -0.04
C ASP A 101 0.10 -0.46 -0.95
N HIS A 102 0.09 -0.69 -2.27
CA HIS A 102 0.04 0.42 -3.21
C HIS A 102 -0.88 0.16 -4.41
N ALA A 103 -1.90 1.00 -4.56
CA ALA A 103 -2.72 1.04 -5.77
C ALA A 103 -2.00 1.88 -6.83
N LEU A 104 -1.54 1.24 -7.91
CA LEU A 104 -0.91 1.96 -9.01
C LEU A 104 -1.96 2.59 -9.92
N HIS A 105 -2.01 3.92 -9.95
CA HIS A 105 -2.95 4.68 -10.77
C HIS A 105 -2.44 4.92 -12.19
N ASP A 106 -1.13 4.86 -12.41
CA ASP A 106 -0.52 5.08 -13.72
C ASP A 106 0.83 4.37 -13.86
N ARG A 107 1.36 4.43 -15.09
CA ARG A 107 2.64 3.83 -15.46
C ARG A 107 3.83 4.49 -14.73
N ALA A 108 3.75 5.77 -14.39
CA ALA A 108 4.85 6.46 -13.72
C ALA A 108 5.00 5.99 -12.26
N MET A 109 3.89 5.69 -11.56
CA MET A 109 3.94 5.06 -10.23
C MET A 109 4.56 3.65 -10.30
N HIS A 110 4.21 2.88 -11.33
CA HIS A 110 4.85 1.58 -11.59
C HIS A 110 6.35 1.72 -11.81
N GLU A 111 6.75 2.67 -12.64
CA GLU A 111 8.15 2.90 -12.97
C GLU A 111 8.96 3.35 -11.75
N SER A 112 8.40 4.21 -10.89
CA SER A 112 9.01 4.58 -9.60
C SER A 112 9.26 3.34 -8.73
N CYS A 113 8.28 2.44 -8.61
CA CYS A 113 8.45 1.18 -7.88
C CYS A 113 9.54 0.29 -8.52
N ARG A 114 9.51 0.15 -9.86
CA ARG A 114 10.47 -0.67 -10.62
C ARG A 114 11.91 -0.17 -10.41
N GLN A 115 12.12 1.14 -10.41
CA GLN A 115 13.43 1.76 -10.19
C GLN A 115 13.88 1.61 -8.74
N ALA A 116 13.03 1.98 -7.77
CA ALA A 116 13.38 1.95 -6.35
C ALA A 116 13.69 0.53 -5.85
N PHE A 117 12.95 -0.47 -6.35
CA PHE A 117 13.10 -1.86 -5.92
C PHE A 117 14.04 -2.68 -6.80
N ALA A 118 14.73 -2.07 -7.76
CA ALA A 118 15.74 -2.75 -8.56
C ALA A 118 16.84 -3.33 -7.64
N GLY A 119 17.14 -4.61 -7.82
CA GLY A 119 18.12 -5.36 -7.02
C GLY A 119 17.65 -5.80 -5.63
N LEU A 120 16.39 -5.54 -5.26
CA LEU A 120 15.77 -6.14 -4.07
C LEU A 120 15.12 -7.48 -4.42
N ASP A 121 15.03 -8.38 -3.44
CA ASP A 121 14.18 -9.55 -3.53
C ASP A 121 12.74 -9.11 -3.27
N VAL A 122 11.93 -9.02 -4.33
CA VAL A 122 10.55 -8.52 -4.27
C VAL A 122 9.57 -9.66 -4.52
N PHE A 123 8.63 -9.83 -3.60
CA PHE A 123 7.45 -10.67 -3.75
C PHE A 123 6.24 -9.82 -4.11
N THR A 124 5.64 -10.02 -5.29
CA THR A 124 4.47 -9.28 -5.74
C THR A 124 3.18 -10.08 -5.57
N VAL A 125 2.26 -9.57 -4.75
CA VAL A 125 0.90 -10.10 -4.57
C VAL A 125 -0.11 -9.29 -5.38
N GLY A 126 -0.90 -9.97 -6.22
CA GLY A 126 -2.11 -9.37 -6.80
C GLY A 126 -3.35 -9.71 -5.99
N VAL A 127 -4.08 -8.69 -5.56
CA VAL A 127 -5.36 -8.84 -4.85
C VAL A 127 -6.50 -8.41 -5.76
N THR A 128 -7.36 -9.36 -6.11
CA THR A 128 -8.52 -9.15 -7.00
C THR A 128 -9.83 -9.27 -6.24
N CYS A 129 -10.89 -8.74 -6.86
CA CYS A 129 -12.27 -8.86 -6.39
C CYS A 129 -13.19 -8.53 -7.57
N PRO A 130 -14.30 -9.26 -7.78
CA PRO A 130 -15.31 -8.91 -8.76
C PRO A 130 -15.75 -7.45 -8.62
N ILE A 131 -15.91 -6.76 -9.75
CA ILE A 131 -16.19 -5.32 -9.77
C ILE A 131 -17.51 -4.99 -9.08
N GLU A 132 -18.50 -5.86 -9.19
CA GLU A 132 -19.82 -5.72 -8.59
C GLU A 132 -19.73 -5.68 -7.05
N ILE A 133 -18.84 -6.50 -6.48
CA ILE A 133 -18.56 -6.54 -5.04
C ILE A 133 -17.80 -5.28 -4.62
N LEU A 134 -16.82 -4.83 -5.41
CA LEU A 134 -16.08 -3.60 -5.13
C LEU A 134 -16.98 -2.37 -5.13
N GLU A 135 -17.91 -2.26 -6.07
CA GLU A 135 -18.88 -1.16 -6.15
C GLU A 135 -19.92 -1.20 -5.03
N ALA A 136 -20.33 -2.40 -4.59
CA ALA A 136 -21.16 -2.53 -3.39
C ALA A 136 -20.42 -2.04 -2.14
N ARG A 137 -19.19 -2.49 -1.93
CA ARG A 137 -18.33 -2.04 -0.81
C ARG A 137 -18.02 -0.54 -0.86
N GLU A 138 -17.87 0.03 -2.07
CA GLU A 138 -17.66 1.47 -2.26
C GLU A 138 -18.88 2.26 -1.80
N ARG A 139 -20.09 1.83 -2.17
CA ARG A 139 -21.36 2.44 -1.73
C ARG A 139 -21.60 2.30 -0.23
N GLU A 140 -21.38 1.11 0.33
CA GLU A 140 -21.59 0.82 1.75
C GLU A 140 -20.71 1.66 2.67
N ARG A 141 -19.50 1.99 2.24
CA ARG A 141 -18.55 2.73 3.07
C ARG A 141 -18.94 4.19 3.27
N GLY A 142 -19.72 4.77 2.34
CA GLY A 142 -20.30 6.11 2.44
C GLY A 142 -19.32 7.29 2.39
N ASP A 143 -18.01 7.06 2.53
CA ASP A 143 -16.95 8.07 2.54
C ASP A 143 -16.11 8.10 1.24
N ARG A 144 -16.48 7.29 0.26
CA ARG A 144 -15.78 7.16 -1.03
C ARG A 144 -16.58 7.81 -2.15
N VAL A 145 -15.88 8.51 -3.02
CA VAL A 145 -16.44 8.92 -4.31
C VAL A 145 -16.82 7.68 -5.10
N LEU A 146 -18.06 7.66 -5.58
CA LEU A 146 -18.57 6.58 -6.40
C LEU A 146 -17.87 6.53 -7.76
N GLY A 147 -17.61 5.33 -8.24
CA GLY A 147 -16.99 5.11 -9.54
C GLY A 147 -15.48 4.90 -9.52
N ARG A 148 -14.84 5.03 -8.36
CA ARG A 148 -13.39 4.80 -8.24
C ARG A 148 -13.04 3.33 -8.43
N ALA A 149 -13.86 2.42 -7.89
CA ALA A 149 -13.70 0.99 -8.08
C ALA A 149 -13.62 0.64 -9.57
N ARG A 150 -14.57 1.12 -10.37
CA ARG A 150 -14.62 0.87 -11.81
C ARG A 150 -13.48 1.55 -12.55
N GLY A 151 -13.16 2.79 -12.22
CA GLY A 151 -12.07 3.53 -12.85
C GLY A 151 -10.69 2.93 -12.59
N LEU A 152 -10.50 2.18 -11.50
CA LEU A 152 -9.23 1.54 -11.16
C LEU A 152 -9.13 0.07 -11.59
N ALA A 153 -10.24 -0.65 -11.71
CA ALA A 153 -10.24 -2.11 -11.94
C ALA A 153 -9.36 -2.55 -13.11
N GLY A 154 -9.43 -1.84 -14.25
CA GLY A 154 -8.62 -2.13 -15.44
C GLY A 154 -7.17 -1.65 -15.36
N VAL A 155 -6.86 -0.69 -14.48
CA VAL A 155 -5.54 -0.03 -14.44
C VAL A 155 -4.63 -0.71 -13.43
N VAL A 156 -5.13 -0.99 -12.22
CA VAL A 156 -4.33 -1.48 -11.09
C VAL A 156 -3.76 -2.88 -11.29
N HIS A 157 -4.19 -3.62 -12.33
CA HIS A 157 -3.65 -4.92 -12.69
C HIS A 157 -3.00 -4.94 -14.08
N SER A 158 -2.66 -3.78 -14.66
CA SER A 158 -2.09 -3.73 -16.02
C SER A 158 -0.55 -3.73 -16.08
N PHE A 159 0.13 -3.38 -14.98
CA PHE A 159 1.56 -3.02 -15.05
C PHE A 159 2.59 -4.07 -14.59
N VAL A 160 2.24 -4.98 -13.67
CA VAL A 160 3.24 -5.81 -12.94
C VAL A 160 2.88 -7.28 -13.01
N GLN A 161 3.81 -8.21 -13.28
CA GLN A 161 3.54 -9.65 -13.15
C GLN A 161 3.43 -10.04 -11.66
N ARG A 162 2.61 -11.06 -11.35
CA ARG A 162 2.35 -11.45 -9.96
C ARG A 162 2.90 -12.83 -9.71
N ASP A 163 3.51 -12.97 -8.56
CA ASP A 163 4.01 -14.26 -8.10
C ASP A 163 2.88 -15.06 -7.45
N VAL A 164 1.91 -14.37 -6.85
CA VAL A 164 0.65 -14.97 -6.39
C VAL A 164 -0.53 -14.04 -6.64
N MET A 165 -1.68 -14.63 -6.91
CA MET A 165 -2.97 -13.96 -7.04
C MET A 165 -3.93 -14.48 -5.97
N VAL A 166 -4.63 -13.57 -5.29
CA VAL A 166 -5.71 -13.90 -4.36
C VAL A 166 -6.98 -13.15 -4.74
N ASP A 167 -8.14 -13.80 -4.57
CA ASP A 167 -9.46 -13.24 -4.87
C ASP A 167 -10.26 -13.03 -3.59
N THR A 168 -10.41 -11.76 -3.19
CA THR A 168 -11.13 -11.35 -1.97
C THR A 168 -12.66 -11.27 -2.13
N GLY A 169 -13.18 -11.59 -3.33
CA GLY A 169 -14.59 -11.86 -3.55
C GLY A 169 -14.96 -13.33 -3.35
N ALA A 170 -14.02 -14.25 -3.63
CA ALA A 170 -14.24 -15.69 -3.53
C ALA A 170 -13.62 -16.33 -2.28
N MET A 171 -12.57 -15.73 -1.71
CA MET A 171 -11.82 -16.28 -0.58
C MET A 171 -12.06 -15.47 0.70
N THR A 172 -11.99 -16.15 1.84
CA THR A 172 -11.91 -15.48 3.14
C THR A 172 -10.54 -14.84 3.32
N THR A 173 -10.45 -13.83 4.18
CA THR A 173 -9.17 -13.18 4.52
C THR A 173 -8.11 -14.19 4.98
N ALA A 174 -8.49 -15.15 5.83
CA ALA A 174 -7.60 -16.18 6.31
C ALA A 174 -7.06 -17.04 5.16
N ALA A 175 -7.92 -17.45 4.22
CA ALA A 175 -7.50 -18.22 3.05
C ALA A 175 -6.54 -17.43 2.14
N CYS A 176 -6.80 -16.13 1.93
CA CYS A 176 -5.87 -15.26 1.18
C CYS A 176 -4.49 -15.20 1.85
N VAL A 177 -4.46 -15.00 3.17
CA VAL A 177 -3.20 -14.95 3.93
C VAL A 177 -2.45 -16.28 3.83
N SER A 178 -3.13 -17.40 4.03
CA SER A 178 -2.51 -18.73 3.90
C SER A 178 -1.93 -18.96 2.50
N ALA A 179 -2.64 -18.56 1.44
CA ALA A 179 -2.15 -18.69 0.08
C ALA A 179 -0.91 -17.82 -0.19
N ILE A 180 -0.89 -16.59 0.34
CA ILE A 180 0.27 -15.68 0.22
C ILE A 180 1.48 -16.27 0.96
N LEU A 181 1.31 -16.73 2.20
CA LEU A 181 2.39 -17.32 2.99
C LEU A 181 2.97 -18.56 2.32
N ALA A 182 2.11 -19.49 1.86
CA ALA A 182 2.56 -20.68 1.16
C ALA A 182 3.36 -20.34 -0.12
N ALA A 183 2.96 -19.30 -0.85
CA ALA A 183 3.69 -18.86 -2.03
C ALA A 183 5.03 -18.18 -1.68
N VAL A 184 5.10 -17.43 -0.57
CA VAL A 184 6.36 -16.83 -0.06
C VAL A 184 7.35 -17.92 0.36
N ASP A 185 6.88 -18.94 1.07
CA ASP A 185 7.73 -20.03 1.59
C ASP A 185 8.21 -20.98 0.48
N GLY A 186 7.51 -21.04 -0.65
CA GLY A 186 7.86 -21.89 -1.79
C GLY A 186 8.89 -21.31 -2.77
N ARG A 187 9.53 -20.18 -2.42
CA ARG A 187 10.53 -19.49 -3.26
C ARG A 187 11.94 -20.01 -3.10
#